data_AF-A0A9D8G6G6-F1
#
_entry.id   AF-A0A9D8G6G6-F1
#
_cell.length_a   1.000
_cell.length_b   1.000
_cell.length_c   1.000
_cell.angle_alpha   90.00
_cell.angle_beta   90.00
_cell.angle_gamma   90.00
#
_symmetry.space_group_name_H-M   'P 1'
#
loop_
_entity.id
_entity.type
_entity.pdbx_description
1 polymer ?
#
loop_
_entity_poly.entity_id
_entity_poly.type
_entity_poly.pdbx_seq_one_letter_code
_entity_poly.pdbx_strand_id
1 'polypeptide(L)'
;MRKMPLILVGLIACVFFANAWIPVEVKREVYAISLLVKSAVIFMLPCLIFMLLFKTVAAMSRGASRLLGLILLTLCLSNFVSTMIAYCVGHVVYHVDIALAAPAAIEGLSPSWVFTFPRWISNDYAMFLALALGFVGARWLPEPAQKLAQVFDRWTAKIFKVLTALVPVFVLGFIMKLIHD
;
A
#
# COMPACT_ATOMS: atom_id res chain seq x y z
N MET A 1 14.76 -5.45 8.65
CA MET A 1 14.45 -4.54 7.51
C MET A 1 15.67 -4.07 6.72
N ARG A 2 16.88 -3.94 7.32
CA ARG A 2 18.07 -3.38 6.63
C ARG A 2 18.59 -4.15 5.38
N LYS A 3 18.19 -5.42 5.19
CA LYS A 3 18.58 -6.24 4.02
C LYS A 3 17.59 -6.18 2.85
N MET A 4 16.39 -5.64 3.07
CA MET A 4 15.32 -5.66 2.07
C MET A 4 15.61 -4.83 0.81
N PRO A 5 16.13 -3.59 0.93
CA PRO A 5 16.51 -2.81 -0.24
C PRO A 5 17.58 -3.50 -1.09
N LEU A 6 18.57 -4.15 -0.46
CA LEU A 6 19.61 -4.89 -1.15
C LEU A 6 19.07 -6.15 -1.86
N ILE A 7 18.14 -6.87 -1.22
CA ILE A 7 17.46 -8.01 -1.84
C ILE A 7 16.67 -7.55 -3.08
N LEU A 8 15.94 -6.44 -2.96
CA LEU A 8 15.19 -5.88 -4.09
C LEU A 8 16.14 -5.47 -5.21
N VAL A 9 17.17 -4.67 -4.94
CA VAL A 9 18.16 -4.25 -5.94
C VAL A 9 18.82 -5.45 -6.62
N GLY A 10 19.23 -6.46 -5.86
CA GLY A 10 19.79 -7.69 -6.42
C GLY A 10 18.80 -8.46 -7.31
N LEU A 11 17.53 -8.49 -6.91
CA LEU A 11 16.45 -9.09 -7.70
C LEU A 11 16.16 -8.30 -8.98
N ILE A 12 16.18 -6.96 -8.93
CA ILE A 12 16.06 -6.10 -10.13
C ILE A 12 17.21 -6.41 -11.10
N ALA A 13 18.45 -6.40 -10.61
CA ALA A 13 19.63 -6.67 -11.43
C ALA A 13 19.57 -8.07 -12.05
N CYS A 14 19.19 -9.09 -11.26
CA CYS A 14 19.05 -10.45 -11.73
C CYS A 14 18.04 -10.57 -12.88
N VAL A 15 16.84 -10.00 -12.72
CA VAL A 15 15.81 -10.01 -13.77
C VAL A 15 16.28 -9.24 -15.00
N PHE A 16 16.97 -8.11 -14.83
CA PHE A 16 17.50 -7.33 -15.94
C PHE A 16 18.50 -8.12 -16.79
N PHE A 17 19.48 -8.78 -16.17
CA PHE A 17 20.47 -9.60 -16.89
C PHE A 17 19.88 -10.90 -17.45
N ALA A 18 18.94 -11.53 -16.74
CA ALA A 18 18.33 -12.79 -17.16
C ALA A 18 17.17 -12.62 -18.16
N ASN A 19 16.74 -11.38 -18.44
CA ASN A 19 15.55 -11.08 -19.25
C ASN A 19 15.52 -11.78 -20.62
N ALA A 20 16.68 -11.88 -21.28
CA ALA A 20 16.83 -12.52 -22.59
C ALA A 20 16.57 -14.05 -22.55
N TRP A 21 16.76 -14.67 -21.39
CA TRP A 21 16.57 -16.12 -21.20
C TRP A 21 15.21 -16.49 -20.63
N ILE A 22 14.38 -15.50 -20.26
CA ILE A 22 13.05 -15.75 -19.68
C ILE A 22 12.00 -15.72 -20.81
N PRO A 23 11.28 -16.84 -21.05
CA PRO A 23 10.19 -16.88 -22.02
C PRO A 23 9.06 -15.93 -21.67
N VAL A 24 8.32 -15.47 -22.67
CA VAL A 24 7.22 -14.50 -22.49
C VAL A 24 6.10 -15.10 -21.62
N GLU A 25 5.83 -16.38 -21.77
CA GLU A 25 4.83 -17.14 -21.01
C GLU A 25 5.12 -17.08 -19.51
N VAL A 26 6.39 -17.25 -19.13
CA VAL A 26 6.84 -17.17 -17.72
C VAL A 26 6.66 -15.75 -17.19
N LYS A 27 6.96 -14.72 -17.99
CA LYS A 27 6.75 -13.31 -17.58
C LYS A 27 5.27 -13.04 -17.30
N ARG A 28 4.37 -13.56 -18.13
CA ARG A 28 2.91 -13.39 -17.97
C ARG A 28 2.38 -14.05 -16.70
N GLU A 29 2.85 -15.26 -16.37
CA GLU A 29 2.47 -15.96 -15.13
C GLU A 29 2.99 -15.24 -13.88
N VAL A 30 4.26 -14.85 -13.89
CA VAL A 30 4.86 -14.12 -12.76
C VAL A 30 4.16 -12.78 -12.56
N TYR A 31 3.79 -12.10 -13.65
CA TYR A 31 3.00 -10.86 -13.57
C TYR A 31 1.58 -11.11 -13.02
N ALA A 32 0.91 -12.19 -13.42
CA ALA A 32 -0.40 -12.59 -12.89
C ALA A 32 -0.33 -12.86 -11.37
N ILE A 33 0.70 -13.55 -10.90
CA ILE A 33 0.96 -13.77 -9.47
C ILE A 33 1.16 -12.43 -8.74
N SER A 34 1.93 -11.49 -9.31
CA SER A 34 2.09 -10.14 -8.75
C SER A 34 0.77 -9.38 -8.65
N LEU A 35 -0.14 -9.53 -9.63
CA LEU A 35 -1.48 -8.96 -9.57
C LEU A 35 -2.35 -9.57 -8.47
N LEU A 36 -2.22 -10.88 -8.22
CA LEU A 36 -2.90 -11.53 -7.10
C LEU A 36 -2.38 -11.00 -5.76
N VAL A 37 -1.05 -10.87 -5.60
CA VAL A 37 -0.45 -10.26 -4.40
C VAL A 37 -0.93 -8.82 -4.22
N LYS A 38 -0.96 -8.01 -5.30
CA LYS A 38 -1.52 -6.65 -5.28
C LYS A 38 -2.94 -6.65 -4.75
N SER A 39 -3.78 -7.54 -5.27
CA SER A 39 -5.19 -7.61 -4.87
C SER A 39 -5.35 -8.01 -3.40
N ALA A 40 -4.56 -8.99 -2.93
CA ALA A 40 -4.55 -9.40 -1.52
C ALA A 40 -4.11 -8.26 -0.58
N VAL A 41 -3.07 -7.49 -0.97
CA VAL A 41 -2.60 -6.32 -0.21
C VAL A 41 -3.72 -5.28 -0.10
N ILE A 42 -4.37 -4.93 -1.23
CA ILE A 42 -5.47 -3.96 -1.26
C ILE A 42 -6.64 -4.43 -0.40
N PHE A 43 -6.93 -5.73 -0.42
CA PHE A 43 -7.99 -6.32 0.40
C PHE A 43 -7.71 -6.23 1.91
N MET A 44 -6.46 -6.44 2.32
CA MET A 44 -6.04 -6.39 3.73
C MET A 44 -5.87 -4.97 4.29
N LEU A 45 -5.71 -3.98 3.40
CA LEU A 45 -5.37 -2.60 3.75
C LEU A 45 -6.39 -1.92 4.70
N PRO A 46 -7.72 -1.99 4.46
CA PRO A 46 -8.70 -1.42 5.38
C PRO A 46 -8.58 -1.98 6.80
N CYS A 47 -8.35 -3.29 6.92
CA CYS A 47 -8.21 -3.98 8.19
C CYS A 47 -6.96 -3.54 8.95
N LEU A 48 -5.84 -3.38 8.24
CA LEU A 48 -4.59 -2.85 8.82
C LEU A 48 -4.73 -1.41 9.29
N ILE A 49 -5.32 -0.53 8.45
CA ILE A 49 -5.61 0.86 8.83
C ILE A 49 -6.42 0.87 10.11
N PHE A 50 -7.48 0.06 10.17
CA PHE A 50 -8.35 0.01 11.33
C PHE A 50 -7.60 -0.38 12.61
N MET A 51 -6.89 -1.51 12.58
CA MET A 51 -6.16 -2.03 13.73
C MET A 51 -5.08 -1.07 14.23
N LEU A 52 -4.31 -0.47 13.31
CA LEU A 52 -3.21 0.44 13.65
C LEU A 52 -3.72 1.74 14.25
N LEU A 53 -4.74 2.34 13.65
CA LEU A 53 -5.32 3.57 14.17
C LEU A 53 -6.02 3.32 15.49
N PHE A 54 -6.84 2.28 15.60
CA PHE A 54 -7.49 1.92 16.86
C PHE A 54 -6.46 1.74 17.98
N LYS A 55 -5.40 0.95 17.74
CA LYS A 55 -4.32 0.75 18.72
C LYS A 55 -3.71 2.09 19.15
N THR A 56 -3.41 2.94 18.18
CA THR A 56 -2.78 4.25 18.44
C THR A 56 -3.68 5.14 19.29
N VAL A 57 -4.97 5.21 18.98
CA VAL A 57 -5.93 6.01 19.75
C VAL A 57 -6.17 5.41 21.14
N ALA A 58 -6.33 4.09 21.24
CA ALA A 58 -6.62 3.38 22.49
C ALA A 58 -5.44 3.39 23.48
N ALA A 59 -4.20 3.40 22.99
CA ALA A 59 -2.99 3.46 23.82
C ALA A 59 -2.69 4.86 24.35
N MET A 60 -3.40 5.89 23.86
CA MET A 60 -3.07 7.27 24.14
C MET A 60 -3.79 7.78 25.40
N SER A 61 -3.04 8.44 26.30
CA SER A 61 -3.60 8.98 27.54
C SER A 61 -4.55 10.16 27.26
N ARG A 62 -5.50 10.43 28.19
CA ARG A 62 -6.51 11.52 28.04
C ARG A 62 -5.93 12.87 27.64
N GLY A 63 -4.72 13.22 28.10
CA GLY A 63 -4.03 14.48 27.76
C GLY A 63 -3.43 14.53 26.35
N ALA A 64 -3.13 13.39 25.74
CA ALA A 64 -2.53 13.31 24.40
C ALA A 64 -3.58 13.25 23.27
N SER A 65 -4.89 13.22 23.58
CA SER A 65 -5.99 13.36 22.62
C SER A 65 -5.84 14.56 21.67
N ARG A 66 -5.33 15.70 22.15
CA ARG A 66 -5.03 16.88 21.31
C ARG A 66 -3.92 16.62 20.29
N LEU A 67 -2.93 15.79 20.65
CA LEU A 67 -1.81 15.43 19.78
C LEU A 67 -2.28 14.58 18.59
N LEU A 68 -3.22 13.64 18.80
CA LEU A 68 -3.82 12.89 17.70
C LEU A 68 -4.60 13.76 16.74
N GLY A 69 -5.40 14.71 17.26
CA GLY A 69 -6.09 15.69 16.44
C GLY A 69 -5.10 16.50 15.59
N LEU A 70 -3.97 16.90 16.18
CA LEU A 70 -2.89 17.59 15.48
C LEU A 70 -2.27 16.70 14.39
N ILE A 71 -1.92 15.44 14.71
CA ILE A 71 -1.33 14.49 13.76
C ILE A 71 -2.26 14.25 12.56
N LEU A 72 -3.56 14.02 12.80
CA LEU A 72 -4.54 13.83 11.73
C LEU A 72 -4.67 15.08 10.87
N LEU A 73 -4.75 16.26 11.50
CA LEU A 73 -4.84 17.53 10.78
C LEU A 73 -3.58 17.76 9.92
N THR A 74 -2.39 17.53 10.48
CA THR A 74 -1.13 17.63 9.74
C THR A 74 -1.04 16.62 8.60
N LEU A 75 -1.50 15.38 8.77
CA LEU A 75 -1.56 14.38 7.69
C LEU A 75 -2.51 14.82 6.57
N CYS A 76 -3.69 15.32 6.92
CA CYS A 76 -4.65 15.85 5.94
C CYS A 76 -4.08 17.06 5.20
N LEU A 77 -3.49 18.03 5.90
CA LEU A 77 -2.85 19.19 5.29
C LEU A 77 -1.69 18.77 4.38
N SER A 78 -0.86 17.83 4.82
CA SER A 78 0.28 17.33 4.04
C SER A 78 -0.19 16.66 2.75
N ASN A 79 -1.21 15.80 2.82
CA ASN A 79 -1.77 15.15 1.64
C ASN A 79 -2.48 16.15 0.71
N PHE A 80 -3.18 17.14 1.27
CA PHE A 80 -3.83 18.20 0.49
C PHE A 80 -2.79 19.05 -0.26
N VAL A 81 -1.76 19.52 0.43
CA VAL A 81 -0.65 20.28 -0.17
C VAL A 81 0.05 19.44 -1.24
N SER A 82 0.31 18.16 -0.97
CA SER A 82 0.90 17.24 -1.96
C SER A 82 0.04 17.12 -3.21
N THR A 83 -1.28 17.01 -3.05
CA THR A 83 -2.22 16.90 -4.17
C THR A 83 -2.31 18.21 -4.95
N MET A 84 -2.31 19.35 -4.27
CA MET A 84 -2.28 20.67 -4.91
C MET A 84 -0.99 20.91 -5.69
N ILE A 85 0.17 20.54 -5.14
CA ILE A 85 1.45 20.62 -5.86
C ILE A 85 1.39 19.71 -7.10
N ALA A 86 0.93 18.46 -6.95
CA ALA A 86 0.80 17.54 -8.07
C ALA A 86 -0.14 18.07 -9.16
N TYR A 87 -1.25 18.72 -8.77
CA TYR A 87 -2.17 19.37 -9.70
C TYR A 87 -1.51 20.55 -10.43
N CYS A 88 -0.84 21.46 -9.72
CA CYS A 88 -0.16 22.59 -10.33
C CYS A 88 0.93 22.14 -11.30
N VAL A 89 1.77 21.18 -10.91
CA VAL A 89 2.81 20.61 -11.77
C VAL A 89 2.18 19.90 -12.98
N GLY A 90 1.14 19.09 -12.75
CA GLY A 90 0.42 18.41 -13.83
C GLY A 90 -0.18 19.39 -14.84
N HIS A 91 -0.80 20.46 -14.38
CA HIS A 91 -1.35 21.50 -15.23
C HIS A 91 -0.27 22.25 -16.02
N VAL A 92 0.87 22.60 -15.39
CA VAL A 92 2.00 23.24 -16.10
C VAL A 92 2.57 22.32 -17.18
N VAL A 93 2.76 21.03 -16.88
CA VAL A 93 3.28 20.04 -17.84
C VAL A 93 2.29 19.79 -18.99
N TYR A 94 0.98 19.86 -18.73
CA TYR A 94 -0.05 19.66 -19.77
C TYR A 94 -0.04 20.76 -20.84
N HIS A 95 0.41 21.98 -20.50
CA HIS A 95 0.55 23.09 -21.45
C HIS A 95 1.92 23.14 -22.13
N VAL A 96 2.85 22.27 -21.74
CA VAL A 96 4.04 22.00 -22.55
C VAL A 96 3.58 21.00 -23.61
N ASP A 97 3.48 21.44 -24.87
CA ASP A 97 3.20 20.60 -26.05
C ASP A 97 4.31 19.57 -26.28
N ILE A 98 4.48 18.66 -25.33
CA ILE A 98 5.14 17.39 -25.59
C ILE A 98 4.07 16.62 -26.35
N ALA A 99 4.19 16.59 -27.66
CA ALA A 99 3.48 15.63 -28.49
C ALA A 99 3.91 14.22 -28.04
N LEU A 100 3.31 13.74 -26.94
CA LEU A 100 3.26 12.33 -26.60
C LEU A 100 2.45 11.73 -27.72
N ALA A 101 3.12 11.34 -28.80
CA ALA A 101 2.59 10.33 -29.70
C ALA A 101 2.11 9.22 -28.79
N ALA A 102 0.79 9.01 -28.72
CA ALA A 102 0.21 7.92 -27.97
C ALA A 102 1.00 6.68 -28.40
N PRO A 103 1.73 6.00 -27.48
CA PRO A 103 2.60 4.91 -27.86
C PRO A 103 1.74 3.96 -28.68
N ALA A 104 2.11 3.77 -29.96
CA ALA A 104 1.44 2.84 -30.86
C ALA A 104 1.26 1.55 -30.07
N ALA A 105 0.04 1.01 -29.99
CA ALA A 105 -0.34 -0.06 -29.07
C ALA A 105 0.67 -1.22 -29.07
N ILE A 106 1.75 -1.07 -28.31
CA ILE A 106 2.66 -2.14 -27.98
C ILE A 106 1.78 -3.00 -27.10
N GLU A 107 1.53 -4.24 -27.52
CA GLU A 107 0.83 -5.22 -26.71
C GLU A 107 1.62 -5.41 -25.42
N GLY A 108 1.37 -4.54 -24.44
CA GLY A 108 2.03 -4.59 -23.14
C GLY A 108 1.74 -5.92 -22.50
N LEU A 109 2.64 -6.38 -21.64
CA LEU A 109 2.59 -7.74 -21.09
C LEU A 109 1.23 -8.00 -20.42
N SER A 110 0.36 -8.75 -21.11
CA SER A 110 -0.95 -9.13 -20.58
C SER A 110 -0.77 -10.32 -19.63
N PRO A 111 -1.34 -10.26 -18.42
CA PRO A 111 -1.27 -11.38 -17.50
C PRO A 111 -2.09 -12.54 -18.09
N SER A 112 -1.65 -13.77 -17.85
CA SER A 112 -2.36 -14.97 -18.32
C SER A 112 -3.74 -15.14 -17.64
N TRP A 113 -3.86 -14.66 -16.40
CA TRP A 113 -5.12 -14.64 -15.64
C TRP A 113 -5.17 -13.42 -14.72
N VAL A 114 -6.38 -12.96 -14.40
CA VAL A 114 -6.61 -11.84 -13.48
C VAL A 114 -7.59 -12.30 -12.41
N PHE A 115 -7.13 -12.35 -11.18
CA PHE A 115 -7.96 -12.59 -10.02
C PHE A 115 -8.01 -11.35 -9.13
N THR A 116 -9.21 -10.91 -8.77
CA THR A 116 -9.42 -9.76 -7.91
C THR A 116 -10.30 -10.12 -6.73
N PHE A 117 -9.82 -9.84 -5.53
CA PHE A 117 -10.64 -9.92 -4.33
C PHE A 117 -11.69 -8.80 -4.32
N PRO A 118 -12.93 -9.07 -3.89
CA PRO A 118 -13.96 -8.05 -3.77
C PRO A 118 -13.55 -7.01 -2.70
N ARG A 119 -13.81 -5.74 -2.99
CA ARG A 119 -13.62 -4.67 -2.01
C ARG A 119 -14.75 -4.72 -0.99
N TRP A 120 -14.45 -5.23 0.20
CA TRP A 120 -15.39 -5.31 1.31
C TRP A 120 -15.65 -3.97 2.02
N ILE A 121 -14.60 -3.19 2.29
CA ILE A 121 -14.69 -1.92 3.02
C ILE A 121 -13.74 -0.90 2.36
N SER A 122 -14.18 0.35 2.18
CA SER A 122 -13.29 1.42 1.75
C SER A 122 -12.31 1.79 2.87
N ASN A 123 -11.07 2.12 2.51
CA ASN A 123 -10.04 2.56 3.45
C ASN A 123 -10.52 3.74 4.32
N ASP A 124 -11.32 4.64 3.75
CA ASP A 124 -11.83 5.82 4.45
C ASP A 124 -12.78 5.43 5.59
N TYR A 125 -13.72 4.53 5.32
CA TYR A 125 -14.65 4.03 6.35
C TYR A 125 -13.89 3.30 7.46
N ALA A 126 -12.88 2.49 7.11
CA ALA A 126 -12.06 1.81 8.10
C ALA A 126 -11.29 2.79 8.99
N MET A 127 -10.75 3.88 8.42
CA MET A 127 -10.10 4.95 9.16
C MET A 127 -11.06 5.63 10.13
N PHE A 128 -12.22 6.10 9.66
CA PHE A 128 -13.20 6.78 10.51
C PHE A 128 -13.74 5.90 11.64
N LEU A 129 -14.04 4.63 11.34
CA LEU A 129 -14.48 3.65 12.35
C LEU A 129 -13.41 3.43 13.42
N ALA A 130 -12.15 3.30 13.04
CA ALA A 130 -11.06 3.10 13.99
C ALA A 130 -10.84 4.30 14.91
N LEU A 131 -10.93 5.51 14.35
CA LEU A 131 -10.83 6.75 15.13
C LEU A 131 -12.00 6.88 16.10
N ALA A 132 -13.24 6.67 15.64
CA ALA A 132 -14.43 6.76 16.47
C ALA A 132 -14.40 5.73 17.61
N LEU A 133 -14.21 4.45 17.28
CA LEU A 133 -14.18 3.36 18.27
C LEU A 133 -12.96 3.44 19.19
N GLY A 134 -11.81 3.83 18.65
CA GLY A 134 -10.59 4.04 19.43
C GLY A 134 -10.75 5.16 20.44
N PHE A 135 -11.38 6.27 20.06
CA PHE A 135 -11.61 7.41 20.94
C PHE A 135 -12.64 7.10 22.03
N VAL A 136 -13.75 6.48 21.65
CA VAL A 136 -14.79 6.00 22.57
C VAL A 136 -14.21 5.00 23.58
N GLY A 137 -13.44 4.02 23.09
CA GLY A 137 -12.75 3.04 23.91
C GLY A 137 -11.77 3.69 24.89
N ALA A 138 -10.93 4.63 24.43
CA ALA A 138 -9.97 5.32 25.29
C ALA A 138 -10.65 6.17 26.39
N ARG A 139 -11.82 6.77 26.12
CA ARG A 139 -12.47 7.70 27.05
C ARG A 139 -13.35 7.01 28.09
N TRP A 140 -14.11 6.01 27.68
CA TRP A 140 -15.13 5.35 28.51
C TRP A 140 -14.71 3.96 29.01
N LEU A 141 -13.92 3.22 28.24
CA LEU A 141 -13.61 1.81 28.49
C LEU A 141 -12.10 1.52 28.31
N PRO A 142 -11.21 2.17 29.10
CA PRO A 142 -9.77 2.16 28.85
C PRO A 142 -9.13 0.77 28.96
N GLU A 143 -9.52 -0.04 29.95
CA GLU A 143 -8.96 -1.38 30.13
C GLU A 143 -9.24 -2.35 28.95
N PRO A 144 -10.50 -2.55 28.50
CA PRO A 144 -10.76 -3.43 27.36
C PRO A 144 -10.22 -2.85 26.05
N ALA A 145 -10.21 -1.52 25.87
CA ALA A 145 -9.62 -0.89 24.71
C ALA A 145 -8.11 -1.18 24.62
N GLN A 146 -7.39 -1.13 25.74
CA GLN A 146 -5.98 -1.49 25.80
C GLN A 146 -5.73 -2.98 25.53
N LYS A 147 -6.57 -3.89 26.06
CA LYS A 147 -6.46 -5.33 25.76
C LYS A 147 -6.67 -5.61 24.27
N LEU A 148 -7.68 -4.99 23.66
CA LEU A 148 -7.91 -5.08 22.20
C LEU A 148 -6.74 -4.51 21.40
N ALA A 149 -6.19 -3.36 21.81
CA ALA A 149 -5.03 -2.77 21.17
C ALA A 149 -3.81 -3.71 21.15
N GLN A 150 -3.56 -4.45 22.24
CA GLN A 150 -2.50 -5.46 22.29
C GLN A 150 -2.77 -6.67 21.39
N VAL A 151 -4.03 -7.10 21.26
CA VAL A 151 -4.42 -8.16 20.32
C VAL A 151 -4.17 -7.69 18.89
N PHE A 152 -4.64 -6.49 18.54
CA PHE A 152 -4.43 -5.87 17.23
C PHE A 152 -2.94 -5.72 16.92
N ASP A 153 -2.11 -5.34 17.87
CA ASP A 153 -0.66 -5.24 17.65
C ASP A 153 -0.02 -6.57 17.24
N ARG A 154 -0.42 -7.67 17.88
CA ARG A 154 0.06 -9.01 17.52
C ARG A 154 -0.39 -9.41 16.11
N TRP A 155 -1.62 -9.06 15.74
CA TRP A 155 -2.15 -9.36 14.41
C TRP A 155 -1.51 -8.49 13.33
N THR A 156 -1.38 -7.18 13.55
CA THR A 156 -0.72 -6.28 12.59
C THR A 156 0.73 -6.71 12.38
N ALA A 157 1.48 -7.08 13.42
CA ALA A 157 2.84 -7.58 13.27
C ALA A 157 2.91 -8.86 12.42
N LYS A 158 1.98 -9.81 12.62
CA LYS A 158 1.89 -11.03 11.80
C LYS A 158 1.56 -10.70 10.34
N ILE A 159 0.56 -9.86 10.11
CA ILE A 159 0.14 -9.45 8.77
C ILE A 159 1.29 -8.72 8.07
N PHE A 160 1.95 -7.77 8.74
CA PHE A 160 3.11 -7.06 8.20
C PHE A 160 4.24 -8.02 7.84
N LYS A 161 4.52 -9.04 8.66
CA LYS A 161 5.54 -10.04 8.35
C LYS A 161 5.20 -10.80 7.06
N VAL A 162 3.94 -11.20 6.89
CA VAL A 162 3.46 -11.88 5.67
C VAL A 162 3.54 -10.94 4.47
N LEU A 163 3.02 -9.71 4.58
CA LEU A 163 3.08 -8.72 3.50
C LEU A 163 4.52 -8.44 3.07
N THR A 164 5.41 -8.24 4.04
CA THR A 164 6.84 -8.01 3.81
C THR A 164 7.48 -9.19 3.08
N ALA A 165 7.10 -10.43 3.41
CA ALA A 165 7.59 -11.61 2.70
C ALA A 165 7.07 -11.72 1.25
N LEU A 166 5.89 -11.15 0.96
CA LEU A 166 5.30 -11.13 -0.39
C LEU A 166 5.83 -9.99 -1.28
N VAL A 167 6.42 -8.94 -0.70
CA VAL A 167 6.96 -7.79 -1.46
C VAL A 167 7.94 -8.20 -2.58
N PRO A 168 8.92 -9.10 -2.38
CA PRO A 168 9.84 -9.48 -3.44
C PRO A 168 9.13 -10.12 -4.65
N VAL A 169 8.12 -10.96 -4.40
CA VAL A 169 7.31 -11.60 -5.45
C VAL A 169 6.51 -10.54 -6.20
N PHE A 170 5.86 -9.62 -5.47
CA PHE A 170 5.14 -8.50 -6.08
C PHE A 170 6.06 -7.70 -7.00
N VAL A 171 7.21 -7.25 -6.50
CA VAL A 171 8.17 -6.43 -7.24
C VAL A 171 8.73 -7.17 -8.46
N LEU A 172 9.02 -8.48 -8.35
CA LEU A 172 9.51 -9.32 -9.44
C LEU A 172 8.62 -9.23 -10.69
N GLY A 173 7.32 -9.48 -10.58
CA GLY A 173 6.42 -9.44 -11.74
C GLY A 173 6.18 -8.03 -12.29
N PHE A 174 6.22 -7.00 -11.45
CA PHE A 174 6.15 -5.61 -11.94
C PHE A 174 7.41 -5.18 -12.69
N ILE A 175 8.59 -5.65 -12.28
CA ILE A 175 9.84 -5.43 -13.02
C ILE A 175 9.82 -6.19 -14.34
N MET A 176 9.35 -7.44 -14.36
CA MET A 176 9.23 -8.20 -15.61
C MET A 176 8.30 -7.52 -16.61
N LYS A 177 7.21 -6.92 -16.14
CA LYS A 177 6.37 -6.06 -16.98
C LYS A 177 7.13 -4.85 -17.49
N LEU A 178 7.80 -4.11 -16.61
CA LEU A 178 8.49 -2.87 -16.96
C LEU A 178 9.68 -3.06 -17.91
N ILE A 179 10.32 -4.24 -17.93
CA ILE A 179 11.39 -4.55 -18.87
C ILE A 179 10.84 -5.03 -20.22
N HIS A 180 9.61 -5.56 -20.23
CA HIS A 180 8.95 -6.02 -21.45
C HIS A 180 8.27 -4.88 -22.21
N ASP A 181 7.66 -3.94 -21.47
CA ASP A 181 7.05 -2.71 -21.98
C ASP A 181 8.11 -1.61 -22.23
#